data_AF-A0A932PK60-F1
#
_entry.id   AF-A0A932PK60-F1
#
_cell.length_a   1.000
_cell.length_b   1.000
_cell.length_c   1.000
_cell.angle_alpha   90.00
_cell.angle_beta   90.00
_cell.angle_gamma   90.00
#
_symmetry.space_group_name_H-M   'P 1'
#
loop_
_entity.id
_entity.type
_entity.pdbx_description
1 polymer ?
#
loop_
_entity_poly.entity_id
_entity_poly.type
_entity_poly.pdbx_seq_one_letter_code
_entity_poly.pdbx_strand_id
1 'polypeptide(L)'
;MNDDTKDLILGVFEASLDAQLRAVRRLRHDNPSPPEPRPRKGLSQVDMAFDILKKARSPLHVSDILDRIQTQFGVTIDRESLVSSLTKKVARGDRFLRPEKNTFSLRPEAR
;
A
#
# COMPACT_ATOMS: atom_id res chain seq x y z
N MET A 1 -13.82 -21.50 32.58
CA MET A 1 -12.84 -21.46 33.68
C MET A 1 -11.45 -21.90 33.25
N ASN A 2 -11.24 -23.07 32.62
CA ASN A 2 -9.90 -23.44 32.10
C ASN A 2 -9.57 -22.85 30.73
N ASP A 3 -10.56 -22.54 29.91
CA ASP A 3 -10.33 -22.02 28.56
C ASP A 3 -9.98 -20.52 28.57
N ASP A 4 -10.53 -19.75 29.52
CA ASP A 4 -10.19 -18.34 29.73
C ASP A 4 -8.70 -18.15 30.07
N THR A 5 -8.15 -19.05 30.88
CA THR A 5 -6.72 -19.04 31.25
C THR A 5 -5.84 -19.43 30.07
N LYS A 6 -6.27 -20.40 29.24
CA LYS A 6 -5.54 -20.77 28.03
C LYS A 6 -5.53 -19.63 27.02
N ASP A 7 -6.66 -18.97 26.79
CA ASP A 7 -6.75 -17.83 25.87
C ASP A 7 -5.92 -16.64 26.34
N LEU A 8 -5.88 -16.38 27.66
CA LEU A 8 -5.01 -15.35 28.22
C LEU A 8 -3.53 -15.67 27.97
N ILE A 9 -3.12 -16.91 28.23
CA ILE A 9 -1.74 -17.36 28.00
C ILE A 9 -1.39 -17.25 26.51
N LEU A 10 -2.24 -17.75 25.62
CA LEU A 10 -2.03 -17.70 24.17
C LEU A 10 -1.98 -16.26 23.66
N GLY A 11 -2.84 -15.37 24.16
CA GLY A 11 -2.84 -13.95 23.81
C GLY A 11 -1.57 -13.22 24.26
N VAL A 12 -1.03 -13.55 25.44
CA VAL A 12 0.25 -13.01 25.91
C VAL A 12 1.40 -13.49 25.02
N PHE A 13 1.40 -14.78 24.63
CA PHE A 13 2.40 -15.31 23.70
C PHE A 13 2.29 -14.67 22.32
N GLU A 14 1.09 -14.49 21.78
CA GLU A 14 0.85 -13.82 20.51
C GLU A 14 1.36 -12.37 20.52
N ALA A 15 1.03 -11.61 21.56
CA ALA A 15 1.48 -10.23 21.70
C ALA A 15 3.01 -10.12 21.83
N SER A 16 3.62 -11.04 22.59
CA SER A 16 5.07 -11.11 22.76
C SER A 16 5.79 -11.46 21.44
N LEU A 17 5.30 -12.46 20.71
CA LEU A 17 5.87 -12.87 19.43
C LEU A 17 5.72 -11.77 18.36
N ASP A 18 4.59 -11.07 18.32
CA ASP A 18 4.41 -9.93 17.42
C ASP A 18 5.38 -8.77 17.75
N ALA A 19 5.58 -8.49 19.05
CA ALA A 19 6.54 -7.48 19.49
C ALA A 19 7.98 -7.86 19.12
N GLN A 20 8.37 -9.12 19.32
CA GLN A 20 9.68 -9.64 18.94
C GLN A 20 9.89 -9.59 17.43
N LEU A 21 8.89 -9.98 16.64
CA LEU A 21 8.95 -9.92 15.18
C LEU A 21 9.09 -8.47 14.68
N ARG A 22 8.39 -7.52 15.31
CA ARG A 22 8.56 -6.08 15.03
C ARG A 22 9.98 -5.61 15.37
N ALA A 23 10.55 -6.04 16.49
CA ALA A 23 11.92 -5.72 16.85
C ALA A 23 12.93 -6.28 15.85
N VAL A 24 12.79 -7.55 15.46
CA VAL A 24 13.64 -8.17 14.42
C VAL A 24 13.49 -7.45 13.08
N ARG A 25 12.26 -7.08 12.68
CA ARG A 25 12.04 -6.28 11.46
C ARG A 25 12.72 -4.92 11.56
N ARG A 26 12.64 -4.22 12.71
CA ARG A 26 13.33 -2.95 12.94
C ARG A 26 14.85 -3.12 12.82
N LEU A 27 15.43 -4.12 13.47
CA LEU A 27 16.88 -4.40 13.40
C LEU A 27 17.33 -4.81 11.98
N ARG A 28 16.47 -5.46 11.20
CA ARG A 28 16.76 -5.76 9.79
C ARG A 28 16.55 -4.56 8.86
N HIS A 29 15.84 -3.52 9.29
CA HIS A 29 15.47 -2.35 8.51
C HIS A 29 16.06 -1.08 9.14
N ASP A 30 17.38 -1.04 9.40
CA ASP A 30 18.15 0.17 9.74
C ASP A 30 18.23 1.18 8.57
N ASN A 31 17.09 1.46 7.95
CA ASN A 31 16.82 2.65 7.16
C ASN A 31 15.33 2.99 7.33
N PRO A 32 14.97 4.20 7.79
CA PRO A 32 13.63 4.49 8.26
C PRO A 32 12.68 4.62 7.07
N SER A 33 11.92 3.56 6.78
CA SER A 33 10.69 3.67 6.00
C SER A 33 9.48 3.38 6.91
N PRO A 34 8.44 4.23 6.89
CA PRO A 34 7.31 4.15 7.82
C PRO A 34 6.51 2.85 7.67
N PRO A 35 5.68 2.49 8.67
CA PRO A 35 5.17 1.14 8.87
C PRO A 35 4.34 0.67 7.67
N GLU A 36 4.70 -0.47 7.09
CA GLU A 36 3.87 -1.14 6.09
C GLU A 36 2.55 -1.60 6.71
N PRO A 37 1.39 -1.11 6.21
CA PRO A 37 0.11 -1.61 6.66
C PRO A 37 -0.13 -3.01 6.09
N ARG A 38 -0.58 -3.89 6.99
CA ARG A 38 -1.04 -5.29 6.81
C ARG A 38 -1.55 -5.63 5.39
N PRO A 39 -1.24 -6.83 4.87
CA PRO A 39 -1.69 -7.27 3.55
C PRO A 39 -3.22 -7.41 3.56
N ARG A 40 -3.92 -6.46 2.94
CA ARG A 40 -5.36 -6.51 2.73
C ARG A 40 -5.63 -7.30 1.45
N LYS A 41 -6.47 -8.33 1.57
CA LYS A 41 -7.00 -9.18 0.49
C LYS A 41 -7.24 -8.37 -0.79
N GLY A 42 -6.57 -8.79 -1.88
CA GLY A 42 -6.89 -8.39 -3.26
C GLY A 42 -6.73 -6.91 -3.58
N LEU A 43 -5.52 -6.36 -3.47
CA LEU A 43 -5.23 -5.04 -4.05
C LEU A 43 -5.40 -5.12 -5.57
N SER A 44 -6.41 -4.44 -6.10
CA SER A 44 -6.52 -4.25 -7.55
C SER A 44 -5.35 -3.40 -8.05
N GLN A 45 -5.02 -3.47 -9.35
CA GLN A 45 -3.98 -2.60 -9.96
C GLN A 45 -4.20 -1.11 -9.65
N VAL A 46 -5.47 -0.72 -9.49
CA VAL A 46 -5.87 0.64 -9.10
C VAL A 46 -5.54 0.93 -7.64
N ASP A 47 -5.77 0.00 -6.72
CA ASP A 47 -5.46 0.21 -5.30
C ASP A 47 -3.95 0.26 -5.05
N MET A 48 -3.18 -0.56 -5.75
CA MET A 48 -1.71 -0.48 -5.72
C MET A 48 -1.23 0.90 -6.18
N ALA A 49 -1.75 1.40 -7.31
CA ALA A 49 -1.44 2.73 -7.80
C ALA A 49 -1.89 3.84 -6.84
N PHE A 50 -3.05 3.67 -6.19
CA PHE A 50 -3.53 4.59 -5.16
C PHE A 50 -2.53 4.67 -3.99
N ASP A 51 -2.07 3.54 -3.48
CA ASP A 51 -1.12 3.48 -2.37
C ASP A 51 0.23 4.10 -2.75
N ILE A 52 0.72 3.86 -3.97
CA ILE A 52 1.95 4.50 -4.48
C ILE A 52 1.80 6.02 -4.51
N LEU A 53 0.72 6.52 -5.11
CA LEU A 53 0.48 7.97 -5.21
C LEU A 53 0.24 8.60 -3.82
N LYS A 54 -0.43 7.88 -2.91
CA LYS A 54 -0.65 8.31 -1.53
C LYS A 54 0.65 8.44 -0.76
N LYS A 55 1.57 7.47 -0.92
CA LYS A 55 2.91 7.53 -0.33
C LYS A 55 3.75 8.64 -0.94
N ALA A 56 3.66 8.85 -2.26
CA ALA A 56 4.42 9.88 -2.97
C ALA A 56 3.96 11.30 -2.67
N ARG A 57 2.68 11.51 -2.33
CA ARG A 57 2.03 12.83 -2.11
C ARG A 57 2.27 13.84 -3.24
N SER A 58 2.59 13.34 -4.43
CA SER A 58 2.94 14.13 -5.61
C SER A 58 2.43 13.43 -6.87
N PRO A 59 2.20 14.16 -7.97
CA PRO A 59 1.92 13.54 -9.26
C PRO A 59 3.10 12.68 -9.70
N LEU A 60 2.82 11.45 -10.16
CA LEU A 60 3.85 10.55 -10.69
C LEU A 60 3.52 10.16 -12.13
N HIS A 61 4.57 9.98 -12.93
CA HIS A 61 4.43 9.40 -14.25
C HIS A 61 4.10 7.92 -14.15
N VAL A 62 3.40 7.37 -15.14
CA VAL A 62 2.98 5.96 -15.17
C VAL A 62 4.15 5.01 -15.01
N SER A 63 5.30 5.31 -15.63
CA SER A 63 6.51 4.49 -15.48
C SER A 63 6.97 4.43 -14.03
N ASP A 64 7.03 5.56 -13.34
CA ASP A 64 7.42 5.61 -11.92
C ASP A 64 6.43 4.86 -11.03
N ILE A 65 5.14 4.89 -11.38
CA ILE A 65 4.11 4.12 -10.68
C ILE A 65 4.37 2.63 -10.87
N LEU A 66 4.65 2.17 -12.09
CA LEU A 66 4.94 0.77 -12.39
C LEU A 66 6.20 0.27 -11.65
N ASP A 67 7.29 1.05 -11.70
CA ASP A 67 8.54 0.70 -11.03
C ASP A 67 8.36 0.60 -9.51
N ARG A 68 7.59 1.53 -8.93
CA ARG A 68 7.26 1.48 -7.50
C ARG A 68 6.32 0.35 -7.15
N ILE A 69 5.38 -0.02 -8.03
CA ILE A 69 4.50 -1.17 -7.81
C ILE A 69 5.33 -2.47 -7.82
N GLN A 70 6.23 -2.61 -8.79
CA GLN A 70 7.13 -3.75 -8.86
C GLN A 70 8.02 -3.82 -7.61
N THR A 71 8.57 -2.69 -7.18
CA THR A 71 9.46 -2.63 -6.00
C THR A 71 8.72 -2.90 -4.69
N GLN A 72 7.49 -2.39 -4.50
CA GLN A 72 6.75 -2.50 -3.24
C GLN A 72 5.86 -3.73 -3.14
N PHE A 73 5.26 -4.17 -4.25
CA PHE A 73 4.31 -5.28 -4.26
C PHE A 73 4.86 -6.52 -4.96
N GLY A 74 6.00 -6.43 -5.66
CA GLY A 74 6.57 -7.56 -6.40
C GLY A 74 5.75 -7.99 -7.62
N VAL A 75 4.82 -7.14 -8.08
CA VAL A 75 3.90 -7.45 -9.18
C VAL A 75 4.24 -6.60 -10.40
N THR A 76 4.39 -7.25 -11.54
CA THR A 76 4.52 -6.57 -12.83
C THR A 76 3.12 -6.33 -13.40
N ILE A 77 2.80 -5.07 -13.70
CA ILE A 77 1.53 -4.67 -14.29
C ILE A 77 1.78 -4.18 -15.71
N ASP A 78 0.87 -4.49 -16.63
CA ASP A 78 0.92 -3.93 -17.97
C ASP A 78 0.57 -2.42 -17.96
N ARG A 79 1.38 -1.64 -18.68
CA ARG A 79 1.26 -0.17 -18.75
C ARG A 79 -0.10 0.26 -19.29
N GLU A 80 -0.58 -0.37 -20.35
CA GLU A 80 -1.84 0.00 -21.01
C GLU A 80 -3.02 -0.36 -20.11
N SER A 81 -2.97 -1.51 -19.44
CA SER A 81 -3.95 -1.91 -18.41
C SER A 81 -4.05 -0.88 -17.29
N LEU A 82 -2.91 -0.43 -16.76
CA LEU A 82 -2.89 0.56 -15.68
C LEU A 82 -3.43 1.91 -16.14
N VAL A 83 -2.98 2.42 -17.29
CA VAL A 83 -3.44 3.70 -17.84
C VAL A 83 -4.93 3.68 -18.12
N SER A 84 -5.45 2.60 -18.71
CA SER A 84 -6.88 2.44 -18.99
C SER A 84 -7.70 2.42 -17.70
N SER A 85 -7.25 1.65 -16.70
CA SER A 85 -7.92 1.54 -15.41
C SER A 85 -7.95 2.88 -14.66
N LEU A 86 -6.81 3.58 -14.60
CA LEU A 86 -6.71 4.91 -13.98
C LEU A 86 -7.52 5.96 -14.74
N THR A 87 -7.48 5.95 -16.08
CA THR A 87 -8.26 6.90 -16.90
C THR A 87 -9.75 6.70 -16.71
N LYS A 88 -10.23 5.46 -16.64
CA LYS A 88 -11.64 5.16 -16.32
C LYS A 88 -12.04 5.68 -14.94
N LYS A 89 -11.13 5.62 -13.96
CA LYS A 89 -11.35 6.13 -12.61
C LYS A 89 -11.35 7.65 -12.54
N VAL A 90 -10.46 8.32 -13.28
CA VAL A 90 -10.47 9.78 -13.45
C VAL A 90 -11.76 10.25 -14.12
N ALA A 91 -12.18 9.58 -15.20
CA ALA A 91 -13.40 9.91 -15.94
C ALA A 91 -14.69 9.74 -15.10
N ARG A 92 -14.70 8.76 -14.18
CA ARG A 92 -15.78 8.59 -13.19
C ARG A 92 -15.76 9.63 -12.06
N GLY A 93 -14.78 10.54 -12.06
CA GLY A 93 -14.62 11.52 -10.98
C GLY A 93 -14.24 10.88 -9.65
N ASP A 94 -13.61 9.70 -9.66
CA ASP A 94 -13.16 9.00 -8.45
C ASP A 94 -11.93 9.69 -7.83
N ARG A 95 -11.23 9.01 -6.92
CA ARG A 95 -10.07 9.48 -6.12
C ARG A 95 -8.83 9.93 -6.90
N PHE A 96 -8.82 9.85 -8.24
CA PHE A 96 -7.66 10.15 -9.07
C PHE A 96 -7.86 11.42 -9.88
N LEU A 97 -6.74 12.10 -10.15
CA LEU A 97 -6.63 13.23 -11.06
C LEU A 97 -5.54 12.92 -12.09
N ARG A 98 -5.69 13.49 -13.28
CA ARG A 98 -4.70 13.42 -14.35
C ARG A 98 -4.23 14.83 -14.68
N PRO A 99 -3.23 15.36 -13.96
CA PRO A 99 -2.72 16.70 -14.20
C PRO A 99 -2.07 16.83 -15.58
N GLU A 100 -1.41 15.78 -16.08
CA GLU A 100 -0.71 15.79 -17.37
C GLU A 100 -0.84 14.46 -18.14
N LYS A 101 -0.28 14.42 -19.35
CA LYS A 101 -0.22 13.18 -20.15
C LYS A 101 0.67 12.16 -19.42
N ASN A 102 0.11 10.97 -19.19
CA ASN A 102 0.79 9.87 -18.48
C ASN A 102 1.23 10.20 -17.05
N THR A 103 0.67 11.23 -16.43
CA THR A 103 0.94 11.59 -15.04
C THR A 103 -0.35 11.54 -14.26
N PHE A 104 -0.35 10.83 -13.15
CA PHE A 104 -1.51 10.65 -12.29
C PHE A 104 -1.22 11.18 -10.89
N SER A 105 -2.22 11.77 -10.26
CA SER A 105 -2.17 12.22 -8.87
C SER A 105 -3.45 11.82 -8.14
N LEU A 106 -3.43 11.89 -6.81
CA LEU A 106 -4.66 11.74 -6.02
C LEU A 106 -5.37 13.08 -5.91
N ARG A 107 -6.70 13.02 -5.87
CA ARG A 107 -7.49 14.20 -5.50
C ARG A 107 -7.13 14.58 -4.07
N PRO A 108 -6.75 15.85 -3.79
CA PRO A 108 -6.63 16.30 -2.43
C PRO A 108 -8.02 16.19 -1.79
N GLU A 109 -8.13 15.38 -0.74
CA GLU A 109 -9.33 15.36 0.09
C GLU A 109 -9.45 16.77 0.67
N ALA A 110 -10.47 17.51 0.26
CA ALA A 110 -10.75 18.83 0.83
C ALA A 110 -11.02 18.59 2.33
N ARG A 111 -10.11 19.10 3.14
CA ARG A 111 -10.20 19.06 4.61
C ARG A 111 -11.37 19.90 5.09
#